data_AF-A0A3A8EKM3-F1
#
_entry.id   AF-A0A3A8EKM3-F1
#
_cell.length_a   1.000
_cell.length_b   1.000
_cell.length_c   1.000
_cell.angle_alpha   90.00
_cell.angle_beta   90.00
_cell.angle_gamma   90.00
#
_symmetry.space_group_name_H-M   'P 1'
#
loop_
_entity.id
_entity.type
_entity.pdbx_description
1 polymer ?
#
loop_
_entity_poly.entity_id
_entity_poly.type
_entity_poly.pdbx_seq_one_letter_code
_entity_poly.pdbx_strand_id
1 'polypeptide(L)'
;MVDLEKERKAFEEQWRLLGGHLLYVEWTNDNMYSLSSSAKVLNKNDQISLFNTINTAWGLWVVQAKQNKTEIDSLKAENAALKERLQKIEDGEFVVVPKSEIGNYYFDDSECIYIDEPDSFLSELDVGEVCEVKRRDYFDLPTQYAAKVFIDIDNIEWRLFESELEAEIAANECKDKFWGEQGDGDE
;
A
#
# COMPACT_ATOMS: atom_id res chain seq x y z
N MET A 1 -19.05 -6.30 -15.96
CA MET A 1 -19.43 -5.20 -16.87
C MET A 1 -19.83 -4.00 -16.02
N VAL A 2 -19.42 -2.78 -16.37
CA VAL A 2 -19.78 -1.57 -15.64
C VAL A 2 -21.22 -1.18 -15.98
N ASP A 3 -22.00 -0.77 -14.98
CA ASP A 3 -23.37 -0.29 -15.16
C ASP A 3 -23.34 1.15 -15.65
N LEU A 4 -23.50 1.34 -16.97
CA LEU A 4 -23.39 2.66 -17.61
C LEU A 4 -24.46 3.64 -17.14
N GLU A 5 -25.64 3.18 -16.73
CA GLU A 5 -26.70 4.07 -16.26
C GLU A 5 -26.39 4.60 -14.86
N LYS A 6 -25.84 3.73 -13.99
CA LYS A 6 -25.33 4.17 -12.69
C LYS A 6 -24.16 5.13 -12.85
N GLU A 7 -23.21 4.81 -13.72
CA GLU A 7 -22.05 5.68 -13.98
C GLU A 7 -22.45 7.01 -14.60
N ARG A 8 -23.43 7.02 -15.51
CA ARG A 8 -23.96 8.25 -16.10
C ARG A 8 -24.49 9.18 -15.01
N LYS A 9 -25.30 8.68 -14.08
CA LYS A 9 -25.84 9.49 -12.98
C LYS A 9 -24.74 10.07 -12.10
N ALA A 10 -23.75 9.25 -11.74
CA ALA A 10 -22.60 9.70 -10.94
C ALA A 10 -21.75 10.75 -11.67
N PHE A 11 -21.51 10.53 -12.97
CA PHE A 11 -20.84 11.49 -13.84
C PHE A 11 -21.60 12.81 -13.92
N GLU A 12 -22.91 12.80 -14.16
CA GLU A 12 -23.71 14.02 -14.26
C GLU A 12 -23.74 14.80 -12.96
N GLU A 13 -23.76 14.12 -11.82
CA GLU A 13 -23.65 14.74 -10.51
C GLU A 13 -22.31 15.45 -10.33
N GLN A 14 -21.20 14.75 -10.62
CA GLN A 14 -19.86 15.36 -10.53
C GLN A 14 -19.66 16.47 -11.55
N TRP A 15 -20.19 16.32 -12.76
CA TRP A 15 -20.15 17.34 -13.80
C TRP A 15 -20.80 18.64 -13.32
N ARG A 16 -21.95 18.56 -12.64
CA ARG A 16 -22.61 19.72 -12.05
C ARG A 16 -21.80 20.34 -10.91
N LEU A 17 -21.17 19.52 -10.06
CA LEU A 17 -20.31 20.00 -8.98
C LEU A 17 -19.07 20.76 -9.51
N LEU A 18 -18.55 20.36 -10.66
CA LEU A 18 -17.44 21.03 -11.34
C LEU A 18 -17.88 22.29 -12.12
N GLY A 19 -19.14 22.70 -12.02
CA GLY A 19 -19.69 23.87 -12.72
C GLY A 19 -20.15 23.61 -14.15
N GLY A 20 -20.09 22.34 -14.61
CA GLY A 20 -20.65 21.93 -15.88
C GLY A 20 -22.18 21.93 -15.86
N HIS A 21 -22.81 22.19 -17.00
CA HIS A 21 -24.27 22.14 -17.14
C HIS A 21 -24.69 21.21 -18.28
N LEU A 22 -25.88 20.62 -18.15
CA LEU A 22 -26.44 19.68 -19.13
C LEU A 22 -27.58 20.30 -19.94
N LEU A 23 -27.77 21.62 -19.88
CA LEU A 23 -28.91 22.33 -20.48
C LEU A 23 -29.03 22.11 -22.00
N TYR A 24 -27.90 21.98 -22.68
CA TYR A 24 -27.82 21.93 -24.15
C TYR A 24 -27.50 20.54 -24.68
N VAL A 25 -27.49 19.51 -23.83
CA VAL A 25 -27.12 18.15 -24.22
C VAL A 25 -28.18 17.16 -23.77
N GLU A 26 -28.30 16.06 -24.50
CA GLU A 26 -29.21 14.97 -24.20
C GLU A 26 -28.48 13.64 -24.31
N TRP A 27 -28.86 12.68 -23.46
CA TRP A 27 -28.32 11.34 -23.47
C TRP A 27 -28.95 10.51 -24.60
N THR A 28 -28.15 9.75 -25.33
CA THR A 28 -28.62 8.93 -26.46
C THR A 28 -28.47 7.43 -26.21
N ASN A 29 -29.11 6.63 -27.07
CA ASN A 29 -29.03 5.17 -27.05
C ASN A 29 -27.62 4.64 -27.37
N ASP A 30 -26.73 5.46 -27.93
CA ASP A 30 -25.33 5.12 -28.19
C ASP A 30 -24.45 5.24 -26.93
N ASN A 31 -25.06 5.50 -25.78
CA ASN A 31 -24.40 5.77 -24.52
C ASN A 31 -23.43 6.97 -24.56
N MET A 32 -23.87 8.03 -25.24
CA MET A 32 -23.13 9.29 -25.39
C MET A 32 -24.08 10.48 -25.31
N TYR A 33 -23.52 11.68 -25.20
CA TYR A 33 -24.28 12.92 -25.24
C TYR A 33 -24.37 13.46 -26.67
N SER A 34 -25.54 13.95 -27.05
CA SER A 34 -25.78 14.73 -28.26
C SER A 34 -26.23 16.14 -27.94
N LEU A 35 -26.11 17.07 -28.89
CA LEU A 35 -26.64 18.42 -28.73
C LEU A 35 -28.17 18.41 -28.80
N SER A 36 -28.80 18.90 -27.76
CA SER A 36 -30.26 19.08 -27.71
C SER A 36 -30.72 20.19 -28.67
N SER A 37 -32.02 20.23 -28.95
CA SER A 37 -32.63 21.32 -29.73
C SER A 37 -32.38 22.73 -29.16
N SER A 38 -32.20 22.85 -27.85
CA SER A 38 -31.90 24.11 -27.14
C SER A 38 -30.51 24.66 -27.46
N ALA A 39 -29.58 23.83 -27.95
CA ALA A 39 -28.21 24.24 -28.27
C ALA A 39 -28.12 25.26 -29.42
N LYS A 40 -29.21 25.44 -30.20
CA LYS A 40 -29.27 26.37 -31.34
C LYS A 40 -29.04 27.84 -30.97
N VAL A 41 -29.20 28.20 -29.69
CA VAL A 41 -28.91 29.55 -29.19
C VAL A 41 -27.42 29.84 -29.11
N LEU A 42 -26.59 28.80 -29.06
CA LEU A 42 -25.14 28.90 -29.03
C LEU A 42 -24.58 29.06 -30.45
N ASN A 43 -23.44 29.74 -30.57
CA ASN A 43 -22.73 29.77 -31.85
C ASN A 43 -22.13 28.38 -32.18
N LYS A 44 -21.70 28.17 -33.42
CA LYS A 44 -21.17 26.86 -33.87
C LYS A 44 -19.92 26.41 -33.10
N ASN A 45 -19.05 27.33 -32.73
CA ASN A 45 -17.82 27.00 -32.02
C ASN A 45 -18.14 26.52 -30.59
N ASP A 46 -19.08 27.17 -29.91
CA ASP A 46 -19.52 26.78 -28.58
C ASP A 46 -20.24 25.42 -28.60
N GLN A 47 -21.06 25.16 -29.64
CA GLN A 47 -21.70 23.86 -29.84
C GLN A 47 -20.67 22.74 -30.00
N ILE A 48 -19.65 22.94 -30.85
CA ILE A 48 -18.57 21.97 -31.07
C ILE A 48 -17.76 21.79 -29.79
N SER A 49 -17.41 22.88 -29.11
CA SER A 49 -16.67 22.84 -27.85
C SER A 49 -17.43 22.06 -26.79
N LEU A 50 -18.71 22.36 -26.57
CA LEU A 50 -19.54 21.65 -25.60
C LEU A 50 -19.66 20.16 -25.90
N PHE A 51 -19.99 19.80 -27.15
CA PHE A 51 -20.13 18.41 -27.58
C PHE A 51 -18.84 17.61 -27.36
N ASN A 52 -17.70 18.17 -27.75
CA ASN A 52 -16.41 17.52 -27.58
C ASN A 52 -16.03 17.41 -26.10
N THR A 53 -16.22 18.47 -25.32
CA THR A 53 -15.83 18.49 -23.91
C THR A 53 -16.62 17.45 -23.10
N ILE A 54 -17.94 17.42 -23.22
CA ILE A 54 -18.74 16.49 -22.42
C ILE A 54 -18.49 15.03 -22.80
N ASN A 55 -18.38 14.72 -24.09
CA ASN A 55 -18.14 13.34 -24.54
C ASN A 55 -16.71 12.88 -24.24
N THR A 56 -15.73 13.79 -24.26
CA THR A 56 -14.36 13.48 -23.79
C THR A 56 -14.36 13.20 -22.29
N ALA A 57 -15.02 14.05 -21.49
CA ALA A 57 -15.12 13.86 -20.05
C ALA A 57 -15.85 12.56 -19.68
N TRP A 58 -16.96 12.26 -20.36
CA TRP A 58 -17.68 11.00 -20.20
C TRP A 58 -16.85 9.79 -20.62
N GLY A 59 -16.15 9.86 -21.75
CA GLY A 59 -15.26 8.79 -22.20
C GLY A 59 -14.16 8.47 -21.17
N LEU A 60 -13.52 9.50 -20.61
CA LEU A 60 -12.52 9.36 -19.54
C LEU A 60 -13.14 8.77 -18.27
N TRP A 61 -14.33 9.23 -17.87
CA TRP A 61 -15.06 8.66 -16.73
C TRP A 61 -15.30 7.16 -16.88
N VAL A 62 -15.79 6.73 -18.05
CA VAL A 62 -16.08 5.32 -18.32
C VAL A 62 -14.80 4.47 -18.31
N VAL A 63 -13.69 4.98 -18.83
CA VAL A 63 -12.38 4.30 -18.76
C VAL A 63 -11.96 4.12 -17.30
N GLN A 64 -12.03 5.17 -16.50
CA GLN A 64 -11.68 5.11 -15.08
C GLN A 64 -12.60 4.16 -14.32
N ALA A 65 -13.91 4.21 -14.55
CA ALA A 65 -14.87 3.31 -13.90
C ALA A 65 -14.60 1.84 -14.23
N LYS A 66 -14.18 1.53 -15.46
CA LYS A 66 -13.76 0.17 -15.85
C LYS A 66 -12.48 -0.26 -15.15
N GLN A 67 -11.48 0.61 -15.05
CA GLN A 67 -10.24 0.32 -14.32
C GLN A 67 -10.51 0.07 -12.84
N ASN A 68 -11.25 0.97 -12.18
CA ASN A 68 -11.65 0.82 -10.78
C ASN A 68 -12.40 -0.49 -10.54
N LYS A 69 -13.29 -0.89 -11.45
CA LYS A 69 -14.03 -2.14 -11.32
C LYS A 69 -13.10 -3.36 -11.36
N THR A 70 -12.11 -3.37 -12.26
CA THR A 70 -11.11 -4.43 -12.35
C THR A 70 -10.28 -4.53 -11.07
N GLU A 71 -9.84 -3.39 -10.53
CA GLU A 71 -9.07 -3.35 -9.28
C GLU A 71 -9.90 -3.83 -8.07
N ILE A 72 -11.15 -3.36 -7.96
CA ILE A 72 -12.08 -3.81 -6.92
C ILE A 72 -12.32 -5.32 -7.00
N ASP A 73 -12.45 -5.87 -8.21
CA ASP A 73 -12.65 -7.31 -8.39
C ASP A 73 -11.40 -8.11 -8.01
N SER A 74 -10.20 -7.60 -8.32
CA SER A 74 -8.93 -8.18 -7.90
C SER A 74 -8.80 -8.20 -6.37
N LEU A 75 -9.04 -7.06 -5.72
CA LEU A 75 -8.96 -6.92 -4.26
C LEU A 75 -10.01 -7.80 -3.55
N LYS A 76 -11.20 -7.97 -4.13
CA LYS A 76 -12.21 -8.88 -3.59
C LYS A 76 -11.78 -10.35 -3.67
N ALA A 77 -11.15 -10.74 -4.77
CA ALA A 77 -10.64 -12.10 -4.94
C ALA A 77 -9.51 -12.39 -3.93
N GLU A 78 -8.57 -11.45 -3.76
CA GLU A 78 -7.50 -11.55 -2.78
C GLU A 78 -8.03 -11.62 -1.35
N ASN A 79 -8.96 -10.74 -0.98
CA ASN A 79 -9.59 -10.77 0.34
C ASN A 79 -10.33 -12.08 0.61
N ALA A 80 -10.99 -12.66 -0.40
CA ALA A 80 -11.64 -13.95 -0.25
C ALA A 80 -10.61 -15.07 0.01
N ALA A 81 -9.50 -15.07 -0.73
CA ALA A 81 -8.41 -16.03 -0.53
C ALA A 81 -7.75 -15.89 0.85
N LEU A 82 -7.52 -14.66 1.32
CA LEU A 82 -6.98 -14.39 2.65
C LEU A 82 -7.94 -14.86 3.76
N LYS A 83 -9.24 -14.61 3.61
CA LYS A 83 -10.24 -15.10 4.58
C LYS A 83 -10.30 -16.62 4.64
N GLU A 84 -10.20 -17.30 3.49
CA GLU A 84 -10.12 -18.76 3.45
C GLU A 84 -8.85 -19.29 4.15
N ARG A 85 -7.70 -18.64 3.91
CA ARG A 85 -6.44 -18.98 4.60
C ARG A 85 -6.57 -18.78 6.12
N LEU A 86 -7.14 -17.66 6.55
CA LEU A 86 -7.35 -17.37 7.97
C LEU A 86 -8.25 -18.42 8.63
N GLN A 87 -9.37 -18.77 7.99
CA GLN A 87 -10.28 -19.80 8.49
C GLN A 87 -9.57 -21.15 8.70
N LYS A 88 -8.74 -21.56 7.73
CA LYS A 88 -7.92 -22.79 7.86
C LYS A 88 -6.99 -22.73 9.07
N ILE A 89 -6.35 -21.59 9.33
CA ILE A 89 -5.49 -21.40 10.51
C ILE A 89 -6.31 -21.53 11.80
N GLU A 90 -7.48 -20.89 11.86
CA GLU A 90 -8.38 -20.94 13.02
C GLU A 90 -8.89 -22.36 13.30
N ASP A 91 -9.14 -23.14 12.24
CA ASP A 91 -9.56 -24.54 12.34
C ASP A 91 -8.38 -25.50 12.63
N GLY A 92 -7.15 -24.98 12.75
CA GLY A 92 -5.94 -25.76 12.97
C GLY A 92 -5.47 -26.58 11.76
N GLU A 93 -5.97 -26.25 10.56
CA GLU A 93 -5.56 -26.83 9.30
C GLU A 93 -4.25 -26.20 8.78
N PHE A 94 -3.53 -26.94 7.94
CA PHE A 94 -2.30 -26.46 7.32
C PHE A 94 -2.59 -25.50 6.16
N VAL A 95 -1.94 -24.33 6.16
CA VAL A 95 -1.97 -23.37 5.04
C VAL A 95 -0.72 -23.53 4.18
N VAL A 96 -0.93 -23.64 2.87
CA VAL A 96 0.16 -23.64 1.89
C VAL A 96 0.59 -22.21 1.62
N VAL A 97 1.87 -21.93 1.88
CA VAL A 97 2.50 -20.61 1.69
C VAL A 97 3.51 -20.73 0.55
N PRO A 98 3.53 -19.80 -0.43
CA PRO A 98 4.54 -19.79 -1.48
C PRO A 98 5.95 -19.75 -0.89
N LYS A 99 6.88 -20.53 -1.45
CA LYS A 99 8.28 -20.54 -1.00
C LYS A 99 8.95 -19.15 -1.08
N SER A 100 8.48 -18.30 -1.98
CA SER A 100 8.95 -16.92 -2.12
C SER A 100 8.59 -16.00 -0.94
N GLU A 101 7.73 -16.45 -0.03
CA GLU A 101 7.34 -15.72 1.19
C GLU A 101 7.97 -16.37 2.44
N ILE A 102 8.91 -17.30 2.25
CA ILE A 102 9.57 -18.06 3.31
C ILE A 102 11.09 -17.81 3.22
N GLY A 103 11.64 -17.18 4.26
CA GLY A 103 13.07 -17.01 4.46
C GLY A 103 13.73 -18.26 5.00
N ASN A 104 14.97 -18.51 4.57
CA ASN A 104 15.81 -19.59 5.11
C ASN A 104 16.77 -18.98 6.13
N TYR A 105 16.63 -19.38 7.39
CA TYR A 105 17.54 -18.94 8.45
C TYR A 105 18.35 -20.13 8.96
N TYR A 106 19.63 -19.89 9.20
CA TYR A 106 20.60 -20.86 9.65
C TYR A 106 21.07 -20.49 11.05
N PHE A 107 21.16 -21.47 11.93
CA PHE A 107 21.60 -21.21 13.29
C PHE A 107 23.13 -21.14 13.35
N ASP A 108 23.63 -19.99 13.78
CA ASP A 108 25.03 -19.82 14.15
C ASP A 108 25.19 -20.27 15.61
N ASP A 109 25.82 -21.44 15.80
CA ASP A 109 26.06 -22.01 17.14
C ASP A 109 27.04 -21.14 17.96
N SER A 110 27.90 -20.33 17.34
CA SER A 110 28.84 -19.43 18.03
C SER A 110 28.13 -18.22 18.62
N GLU A 111 27.32 -17.55 17.81
CA GLU A 111 26.61 -16.33 18.21
C GLU A 111 25.25 -16.63 18.88
N CYS A 112 24.83 -17.91 18.89
CA CYS A 112 23.53 -18.37 19.42
C CYS A 112 22.32 -17.68 18.77
N ILE A 113 22.41 -17.31 17.49
CA ILE A 113 21.37 -16.59 16.73
C ILE A 113 21.05 -17.29 15.40
N TYR A 114 19.89 -16.97 14.83
CA TYR A 114 19.54 -17.35 13.46
C TYR A 114 19.90 -16.22 12.50
N ILE A 115 20.65 -16.54 11.44
CA ILE A 115 21.08 -15.59 10.40
C ILE A 115 20.63 -16.06 9.02
N ASP A 116 20.40 -15.13 8.10
CA ASP A 116 20.04 -15.38 6.71
C ASP A 116 21.28 -15.53 5.79
N GLU A 117 22.47 -15.17 6.28
CA GLU A 117 23.75 -15.28 5.58
C GLU A 117 24.69 -16.30 6.26
N PRO A 118 24.55 -17.61 5.96
CA PRO A 118 25.33 -18.66 6.63
C PRO A 118 26.83 -18.63 6.28
N ASP A 119 27.22 -17.91 5.23
CA ASP A 119 28.61 -17.72 4.81
C ASP A 119 29.47 -17.15 5.95
N SER A 120 28.86 -16.40 6.88
CA SER A 120 29.55 -15.82 8.04
C SER A 120 30.17 -16.86 8.97
N PHE A 121 29.52 -18.02 9.19
CA PHE A 121 30.05 -19.09 10.05
C PHE A 121 30.56 -20.29 9.25
N LEU A 122 30.13 -20.45 7.98
CA LEU A 122 30.62 -21.52 7.11
C LEU A 122 31.98 -21.21 6.49
N SER A 123 32.49 -19.98 6.61
CA SER A 123 33.80 -19.60 6.08
C SER A 123 34.98 -20.38 6.66
N GLU A 124 34.79 -21.02 7.82
CA GLU A 124 35.82 -21.83 8.49
C GLU A 124 35.85 -23.30 8.01
N LEU A 125 34.93 -23.71 7.13
CA LEU A 125 34.84 -25.08 6.66
C LEU A 125 35.89 -25.37 5.58
N ASP A 126 36.81 -26.30 5.84
CA ASP A 126 37.86 -26.65 4.87
C ASP A 126 37.36 -27.51 3.71
N VAL A 127 38.12 -27.52 2.61
CA VAL A 127 37.79 -28.32 1.42
C VAL A 127 37.77 -29.82 1.75
N GLY A 128 36.59 -30.42 1.64
CA GLY A 128 36.37 -31.84 1.92
C GLY A 128 35.81 -32.12 3.31
N GLU A 129 35.64 -31.08 4.14
CA GLU A 129 34.96 -31.20 5.43
C GLU A 129 33.44 -31.12 5.28
N VAL A 130 32.74 -31.71 6.27
CA VAL A 130 31.28 -31.73 6.33
C VAL A 130 30.87 -31.16 7.68
N CYS A 131 29.98 -30.16 7.65
CA CYS A 131 29.40 -29.55 8.84
C CYS A 131 27.88 -29.75 8.83
N GLU A 132 27.31 -30.08 9.99
CA GLU A 132 25.86 -30.11 10.18
C GLU A 132 25.34 -28.69 10.39
N VAL A 133 24.35 -28.27 9.60
CA VAL A 133 23.75 -26.94 9.72
C VAL A 133 22.30 -27.05 10.13
N LYS A 134 21.95 -26.45 11.28
CA LYS A 134 20.56 -26.35 11.75
C LYS A 134 19.87 -25.22 11.00
N ARG A 135 18.77 -25.54 10.31
CA ARG A 135 17.95 -24.57 9.56
C ARG A 135 16.56 -24.43 10.19
N ARG A 136 16.01 -23.23 10.13
CA ARG A 136 14.59 -22.96 10.33
C ARG A 136 14.01 -22.23 9.13
N ASP A 137 12.79 -22.61 8.77
CA ASP A 137 11.98 -21.89 7.80
C ASP A 137 11.13 -20.88 8.56
N TYR A 138 11.24 -19.59 8.20
CA TYR A 138 10.45 -18.51 8.76
C TYR A 138 9.72 -17.76 7.65
N PHE A 139 8.68 -17.01 8.02
CA PHE A 139 8.10 -16.03 7.10
C PHE A 139 9.08 -14.88 6.89
N ASP A 140 9.08 -14.29 5.70
CA ASP A 140 9.72 -12.99 5.51
C ASP A 140 8.97 -11.97 6.38
N LEU A 141 9.54 -11.66 7.53
CA LEU A 141 8.97 -10.67 8.45
C LEU A 141 9.24 -9.26 7.92
N PRO A 142 8.30 -8.32 8.11
CA PRO A 142 8.54 -6.93 7.74
C PRO A 142 9.72 -6.34 8.51
N THR A 143 10.50 -5.48 7.85
CA THR A 143 11.61 -4.73 8.47
C THR A 143 11.11 -3.94 9.67
N GLN A 144 11.86 -3.98 10.78
CA GLN A 144 11.64 -3.16 11.96
C GLN A 144 12.85 -2.27 12.21
N TYR A 145 12.62 -1.08 12.75
CA TYR A 145 13.66 -0.11 13.05
C TYR A 145 13.84 -0.03 14.57
N ALA A 146 15.09 0.06 15.04
CA ALA A 146 15.37 0.16 16.47
C ALA A 146 15.98 1.51 16.81
N ALA A 147 15.47 2.15 17.87
CA ALA A 147 16.06 3.37 18.42
C ALA A 147 16.10 3.32 19.94
N LYS A 148 17.09 4.01 20.52
CA LYS A 148 17.14 4.26 21.96
C LYS A 148 16.13 5.34 22.34
N VAL A 149 15.39 5.10 23.40
CA VAL A 149 14.39 6.01 23.96
C VAL A 149 14.79 6.42 25.37
N PHE A 150 14.60 7.70 25.66
CA PHE A 150 14.89 8.26 26.98
C PHE A 150 13.74 7.95 27.93
N ILE A 151 14.06 7.27 29.03
CA ILE A 151 13.12 7.08 30.15
C ILE A 151 13.49 8.06 31.25
N ASP A 152 14.77 8.06 31.65
CA ASP A 152 15.40 9.04 32.54
C ASP A 152 16.92 9.06 32.32
N ILE A 153 17.65 9.89 33.08
CA ILE A 153 19.10 10.09 32.93
C ILE A 153 19.94 8.82 33.11
N ASP A 154 19.48 7.88 33.92
CA ASP A 154 20.17 6.61 34.21
C ASP A 154 19.61 5.44 33.39
N ASN A 155 18.42 5.60 32.82
CA ASN A 155 17.69 4.55 32.09
C ASN A 155 17.41 4.97 30.64
N ILE A 156 18.20 4.40 29.73
CA ILE A 156 17.98 4.46 28.29
C ILE A 156 17.74 3.05 27.77
N GLU A 157 16.56 2.80 27.20
CA GLU A 157 16.18 1.50 26.63
C GLU A 157 16.11 1.57 25.11
N TRP A 158 16.22 0.44 24.43
CA TRP A 158 15.94 0.36 23.00
C TRP A 158 14.49 -0.10 22.79
N ARG A 159 13.85 0.41 21.73
CA ARG A 159 12.51 -0.02 21.28
C ARG A 159 12.50 -0.22 19.78
N LEU A 160 11.53 -1.01 19.33
CA LEU A 160 11.25 -1.24 17.91
C LEU A 160 10.16 -0.28 17.42
N PHE A 161 10.27 0.10 16.16
CA PHE A 161 9.38 1.01 15.44
C PHE A 161 9.05 0.40 14.08
N GLU A 162 7.85 0.68 13.57
CA GLU A 162 7.39 0.19 12.28
C GLU A 162 7.95 1.02 11.11
N SER A 163 8.43 2.23 11.37
CA SER A 163 9.01 3.11 10.36
C SER A 163 10.35 3.73 10.79
N GLU A 164 11.20 3.98 9.80
CA GLU A 164 12.49 4.65 9.98
C GLU A 164 12.32 6.04 10.59
N LEU A 165 11.35 6.81 10.08
CA LEU A 165 11.09 8.17 10.52
C LEU A 165 10.71 8.23 12.02
N GLU A 166 9.88 7.29 12.50
CA GLU A 166 9.53 7.24 13.93
C GLU A 166 10.73 6.87 14.80
N ALA A 167 11.55 5.93 14.35
CA ALA A 167 12.78 5.57 15.05
C ALA A 167 13.76 6.77 15.11
N GLU A 168 13.90 7.53 14.03
CA GLU A 168 14.74 8.73 13.97
C GLU A 168 14.22 9.84 14.89
N ILE A 169 12.92 10.10 14.90
CA ILE A 169 12.29 11.07 15.81
C ILE A 169 12.58 10.65 17.25
N ALA A 170 12.35 9.39 17.60
CA ALA A 170 12.58 8.87 18.94
C ALA A 170 14.07 8.95 19.36
N ALA A 171 14.98 8.64 18.45
CA ALA A 171 16.42 8.74 18.68
C ALA A 171 16.86 10.19 18.94
N ASN A 172 16.34 11.16 18.16
CA ASN A 172 16.65 12.57 18.33
C ASN A 172 16.06 13.13 19.63
N GLU A 173 14.82 12.81 19.96
CA GLU A 173 14.21 13.18 21.24
C GLU A 173 15.00 12.62 22.43
N CYS A 174 15.44 11.36 22.32
CA CYS A 174 16.25 10.72 23.36
C CYS A 174 17.57 11.46 23.57
N LYS A 175 18.22 11.84 22.47
CA LYS A 175 19.47 12.59 22.49
C LYS A 175 19.27 13.96 23.13
N ASP A 176 18.24 14.69 22.72
CA ASP A 176 17.98 16.05 23.23
C ASP A 176 17.67 16.04 24.73
N LYS A 177 16.88 15.08 25.22
CA LYS A 177 16.56 14.93 26.65
C LYS A 177 17.77 14.54 27.47
N PHE A 178 18.57 13.57 27.00
CA PHE A 178 19.77 13.14 27.72
C PHE A 178 20.78 14.28 27.92
N TRP A 179 21.03 15.07 26.87
CA TRP A 179 21.93 16.22 26.97
C TRP A 179 21.29 17.42 27.68
N GLY A 180 19.98 17.61 27.56
CA GLY A 180 19.23 18.64 28.28
C GLY A 180 19.23 18.41 29.79
N GLU A 181 19.02 17.18 30.26
CA GLU A 181 19.04 16.84 31.69
C GLU A 181 20.46 16.81 32.28
N GLN A 182 21.50 16.54 31.48
CA GLN A 182 22.89 16.73 31.91
C GLN A 182 23.32 18.21 31.95
N GLY A 183 22.57 19.11 31.31
CA GLY A 183 22.94 20.51 31.09
C GLY A 183 22.60 21.50 32.22
N ASP A 184 21.84 21.10 33.24
CA ASP A 184 21.48 21.97 34.39
C ASP A 184 22.51 21.91 35.55
N GLY A 185 23.72 21.42 35.28
CA GLY A 185 24.76 21.16 36.26
C GLY A 185 25.91 22.18 36.35
N ASP A 186 25.86 23.29 35.61
CA ASP A 186 26.87 24.38 35.68
C ASP A 186 26.20 25.77 35.56
N GLU A 187 25.59 26.24 36.66
CA GLU A 187 25.50 27.67 37.01
C GLU A 187 26.03 27.92 38.43
#